data_AF-A0A660MQJ1-F1
#
_entry.id   AF-A0A660MQJ1-F1
#
_cell.length_a   1.000
_cell.length_b   1.000
_cell.length_c   1.000
_cell.angle_alpha   90.00
_cell.angle_beta   90.00
_cell.angle_gamma   90.00
#
_symmetry.space_group_name_H-M   'P 1'
#
loop_
_entity.id
_entity.type
_entity.pdbx_description
1 polymer ?
#
loop_
_entity_poly.entity_id
_entity_poly.type
_entity_poly.pdbx_seq_one_letter_code
_entity_poly.pdbx_strand_id
1 'polypeptide(L)'
;MNLNKKNNSEEIMHSIIKKLSTQPGFPNDYCNIASKALLNALKAEGKEVRLQYSYTEEGKGHRFVVEKREGEETILDPTYLQYDKNYPEGFIGQSFPDQKLEKNRTEEKDFMKLQKQRYEEGVYDKFFSGK
;
A
#
# COMPACT_ATOMS: atom_id res chain seq x y z
N MET A 1 17.24 23.13 20.45
CA MET A 1 16.24 22.72 19.43
C MET A 1 16.70 21.41 18.84
N ASN A 2 15.96 20.32 19.08
CA ASN A 2 16.30 18.97 18.60
C ASN A 2 15.69 18.80 17.20
N LEU A 3 16.52 18.82 16.15
CA LEU A 3 16.09 18.77 14.75
C LEU A 3 16.19 17.38 14.08
N ASN A 4 16.58 16.31 14.79
CA ASN A 4 16.92 15.03 14.15
C ASN A 4 16.05 13.84 14.60
N LYS A 5 14.80 13.78 14.11
CA LYS A 5 14.05 12.51 14.04
C LYS A 5 12.88 12.54 13.05
N LYS A 6 12.92 13.41 12.03
CA LYS A 6 11.90 13.42 10.96
C LYS A 6 12.08 12.16 10.09
N ASN A 7 11.30 11.13 10.46
CA ASN A 7 10.81 10.00 9.66
C ASN A 7 11.81 9.06 8.97
N ASN A 8 12.49 8.21 9.76
CA ASN A 8 13.19 7.01 9.24
C ASN A 8 12.28 6.15 8.31
N SER A 9 10.98 6.07 8.58
CA SER A 9 10.07 5.27 7.73
C SER A 9 9.87 5.84 6.32
N GLU A 10 9.85 7.17 6.20
CA GLU A 10 9.71 7.89 4.93
C GLU A 10 10.95 7.68 4.07
N GLU A 11 12.14 7.83 4.65
CA GLU A 11 13.41 7.59 3.97
C GLU A 11 13.54 6.12 3.50
N ILE A 12 13.12 5.15 4.33
CA ILE A 12 13.07 3.74 3.95
C ILE A 12 12.11 3.53 2.79
N MET A 13 10.93 4.15 2.83
CA MET A 13 9.94 4.08 1.74
C MET A 13 10.51 4.66 0.45
N HIS A 14 11.10 5.85 0.50
CA HIS A 14 11.73 6.50 -0.66
C HIS A 14 12.88 5.64 -1.22
N SER A 15 13.69 5.01 -0.37
CA SER A 15 14.75 4.08 -0.79
C SER A 15 14.19 2.88 -1.57
N ILE A 16 13.05 2.34 -1.13
CA ILE A 16 12.37 1.23 -1.85
C ILE A 16 11.79 1.71 -3.17
N ILE A 17 11.12 2.86 -3.19
CA ILE A 17 10.58 3.46 -4.42
C ILE A 17 11.72 3.66 -5.42
N LYS A 18 12.83 4.26 -5.00
CA LYS A 18 14.00 4.48 -5.88
C LYS A 18 14.58 3.19 -6.45
N LYS A 19 14.58 2.09 -5.68
CA LYS A 19 15.05 0.78 -6.16
C LYS A 19 14.09 0.15 -7.17
N LEU A 20 12.79 0.40 -7.04
CA LEU A 20 11.75 -0.21 -7.88
C LEU A 20 11.35 0.67 -9.07
N SER A 21 11.59 1.98 -9.02
CA SER A 21 11.14 2.93 -10.05
C SER A 21 11.80 2.74 -11.42
N THR A 22 12.91 2.01 -11.48
CA THR A 22 13.57 1.65 -12.74
C THR A 22 12.95 0.40 -13.39
N GLN A 23 12.04 -0.29 -12.71
CA GLN A 23 11.43 -1.50 -13.23
C GLN A 23 10.25 -1.15 -14.16
N PRO A 24 10.10 -1.83 -15.30
CA PRO A 24 8.96 -1.63 -16.19
C PRO A 24 7.63 -1.85 -15.45
N GLY A 25 6.68 -0.92 -15.65
CA GLY A 25 5.33 -1.01 -15.06
C GLY A 25 5.20 -0.49 -13.62
N PHE A 26 6.29 -0.07 -12.97
CA PHE A 26 6.18 0.63 -11.68
C PHE A 26 5.42 1.96 -11.88
N PRO A 27 4.44 2.31 -11.01
CA PRO A 27 4.01 1.64 -9.78
C PRO A 27 2.85 0.62 -9.91
N ASN A 28 2.19 0.54 -11.07
CA ASN A 28 0.84 -0.03 -11.23
C ASN A 28 0.70 -1.52 -10.84
N ASP A 29 1.77 -2.32 -10.95
CA ASP A 29 1.74 -3.76 -10.61
C ASP A 29 2.60 -4.12 -9.40
N TYR A 30 3.09 -3.11 -8.67
CA TYR A 30 4.12 -3.28 -7.65
C TYR A 30 3.60 -3.17 -6.23
N CYS A 31 2.31 -2.92 -6.00
CA CYS A 31 1.76 -2.72 -4.64
C CYS A 31 2.13 -3.88 -3.70
N ASN A 32 2.07 -5.12 -4.19
CA ASN A 32 2.49 -6.29 -3.41
C ASN A 32 4.01 -6.28 -3.14
N ILE A 33 4.85 -6.16 -4.15
CA ILE A 33 6.31 -6.23 -4.00
C ILE A 33 6.82 -5.09 -3.12
N ALA A 34 6.39 -3.87 -3.40
CA ALA A 34 6.82 -2.66 -2.72
C ALA A 34 6.37 -2.63 -1.25
N SER A 35 5.09 -2.92 -0.96
CA SER A 35 4.60 -2.95 0.43
C SER A 35 5.27 -4.06 1.26
N LYS A 36 5.59 -5.22 0.65
CA LYS A 36 6.30 -6.29 1.37
C LYS A 36 7.75 -5.91 1.67
N ALA A 37 8.45 -5.31 0.71
CA ALA A 37 9.80 -4.80 0.92
C ALA A 37 9.82 -3.75 2.05
N LEU A 38 8.83 -2.85 2.04
CA LEU A 38 8.68 -1.80 3.05
C LEU A 38 8.41 -2.38 4.44
N LEU A 39 7.46 -3.29 4.55
CA LEU A 39 7.15 -3.98 5.80
C LEU A 39 8.41 -4.63 6.40
N ASN A 40 9.17 -5.36 5.59
CA ASN A 40 10.37 -6.07 6.06
C ASN A 40 11.45 -5.09 6.53
N ALA A 41 11.71 -4.02 5.77
CA ALA A 41 12.69 -3.00 6.14
C ALA A 41 12.29 -2.28 7.44
N LEU A 42 11.03 -1.90 7.59
CA LEU A 42 10.54 -1.24 8.80
C LEU A 42 10.58 -2.18 10.03
N LYS A 43 10.25 -3.46 9.86
CA LYS A 43 10.39 -4.46 10.94
C LYS A 43 11.84 -4.67 11.36
N ALA A 44 12.79 -4.64 10.43
CA ALA A 44 14.22 -4.74 10.75
C ALA A 44 14.69 -3.57 11.65
N GLU A 45 14.06 -2.41 11.52
CA GLU A 45 14.27 -1.24 12.37
C GLU A 45 13.46 -1.28 13.69
N GLY A 46 12.81 -2.39 14.01
CA GLY A 46 12.02 -2.56 15.23
C GLY A 46 10.68 -1.80 15.25
N LYS A 47 10.17 -1.37 14.10
CA LYS A 47 8.91 -0.61 14.02
C LYS A 47 7.69 -1.52 14.11
N GLU A 48 6.66 -1.05 14.81
CA GLU A 48 5.36 -1.72 14.85
C GLU A 48 4.60 -1.43 13.55
N VAL A 49 4.64 -2.38 12.61
CA VAL A 49 4.04 -2.24 11.28
C VAL A 49 3.25 -3.47 10.86
N ARG A 50 2.22 -3.26 10.05
CA ARG A 50 1.37 -4.30 9.47
C ARG A 50 1.01 -3.98 8.02
N LEU A 51 0.55 -5.00 7.29
CA LEU A 51 -0.04 -4.80 5.97
C LEU A 51 -1.52 -4.47 6.13
N GLN A 52 -2.03 -3.59 5.29
CA GLN A 52 -3.45 -3.33 5.15
C GLN A 52 -3.81 -3.24 3.66
N TYR A 53 -5.09 -3.43 3.36
CA TYR A 53 -5.59 -3.57 2.00
C TYR A 53 -6.69 -2.54 1.74
N SER A 54 -6.85 -2.12 0.50
CA SER A 54 -8.04 -1.40 0.03
C SER A 54 -8.27 -1.62 -1.46
N TYR A 55 -9.26 -0.96 -2.05
CA TYR A 55 -9.57 -1.06 -3.47
C TYR A 55 -10.44 0.13 -3.93
N THR A 56 -10.28 0.52 -5.20
CA THR A 56 -11.18 1.48 -5.86
C THR A 56 -12.25 0.80 -6.73
N GLU A 57 -11.96 -0.41 -7.20
CA GLU A 57 -12.81 -1.22 -8.07
C GLU A 57 -12.86 -2.68 -7.58
N GLU A 58 -13.95 -3.36 -7.87
CA GLU A 58 -14.06 -4.80 -7.56
C GLU A 58 -13.03 -5.61 -8.35
N GLY A 59 -12.33 -6.49 -7.64
CA GLY A 59 -11.28 -7.32 -8.19
C GLY A 59 -9.90 -6.64 -8.34
N LYS A 60 -9.77 -5.32 -8.09
CA LYS A 60 -8.48 -4.62 -8.09
C LYS A 60 -8.04 -4.28 -6.67
N GLY A 61 -7.42 -5.26 -6.02
CA GLY A 61 -6.84 -5.09 -4.69
C GLY A 61 -5.61 -4.19 -4.67
N HIS A 62 -5.49 -3.40 -3.61
CA HIS A 62 -4.31 -2.61 -3.29
C HIS A 62 -3.76 -3.01 -1.93
N ARG A 63 -2.44 -2.98 -1.77
CA ARG A 63 -1.75 -3.33 -0.52
C ARG A 63 -0.71 -2.28 -0.16
N PHE A 64 -0.72 -1.86 1.09
CA PHE A 64 0.17 -0.85 1.66
C PHE A 64 0.55 -1.21 3.10
N VAL A 65 1.42 -0.40 3.72
CA VAL A 65 1.87 -0.60 5.09
C VAL A 65 1.18 0.41 6.01
N VAL A 66 0.81 -0.03 7.20
CA VAL A 66 0.40 0.86 8.31
C VAL A 66 1.46 0.74 9.40
N GLU A 67 2.03 1.88 9.78
CA GLU A 67 2.90 2.00 10.95
C GLU A 67 2.11 2.54 12.13
N LYS A 68 2.28 1.93 13.30
CA LYS A 68 1.69 2.39 14.54
C LYS A 68 2.77 3.02 15.42
N ARG A 69 2.51 4.23 15.92
CA ARG A 69 3.36 4.94 16.89
C ARG A 69 2.50 5.63 17.92
N GLU A 70 2.76 5.38 19.19
CA GLU A 70 2.11 6.10 20.31
C GLU A 70 0.57 6.07 20.26
N GLY A 71 -0.01 5.03 19.65
CA GLY A 71 -1.46 4.87 19.47
C GLY A 71 -2.02 5.46 18.18
N GLU A 72 -1.22 6.19 17.40
CA GLU A 72 -1.59 6.69 16.07
C GLU A 72 -1.17 5.72 14.96
N GLU A 73 -2.01 5.59 13.94
CA GLU A 73 -1.70 4.84 12.72
C GLU A 73 -1.36 5.79 11.56
N THR A 74 -0.26 5.51 10.87
CA THR A 74 0.19 6.22 9.67
C THR A 74 0.25 5.24 8.51
N ILE A 75 -0.42 5.58 7.41
CA ILE A 75 -0.34 4.89 6.13
C ILE A 75 1.00 5.24 5.48
N LEU A 76 1.69 4.22 4.98
CA LEU A 76 2.88 4.30 4.17
C LEU A 76 2.62 3.50 2.88
N ASP A 77 2.38 4.20 1.79
CA ASP A 77 2.09 3.58 0.49
C ASP A 77 3.14 3.97 -0.57
N PRO A 78 4.09 3.06 -0.88
CA PRO A 78 5.14 3.32 -1.85
C PRO A 78 4.64 3.38 -3.30
N THR A 79 3.38 3.04 -3.55
CA THR A 79 2.80 2.88 -4.89
C THR A 79 1.59 3.76 -5.12
N TYR A 80 1.32 4.73 -4.24
CA TYR A 80 0.16 5.62 -4.33
C TYR A 80 0.13 6.46 -5.62
N LEU A 81 1.31 6.67 -6.25
CA LEU A 81 1.47 7.30 -7.56
C LEU A 81 0.61 6.66 -8.68
N GLN A 82 0.18 5.39 -8.50
CA GLN A 82 -0.74 4.75 -9.44
C GLN A 82 -2.13 5.43 -9.47
N TYR A 83 -2.55 6.06 -8.37
CA TYR A 83 -3.84 6.72 -8.21
C TYR A 83 -3.75 8.24 -8.39
N ASP A 84 -2.69 8.87 -7.88
CA ASP A 84 -2.52 10.32 -7.93
C ASP A 84 -1.09 10.71 -8.31
N LYS A 85 -0.95 11.45 -9.42
CA LYS A 85 0.34 11.89 -9.97
C LYS A 85 1.04 12.96 -9.14
N ASN A 86 0.37 13.56 -8.17
CA ASN A 86 0.95 14.52 -7.24
C ASN A 86 1.79 13.89 -6.13
N TYR A 87 1.84 12.55 -6.06
CA TYR A 87 2.58 11.79 -5.03
C TYR A 87 3.71 10.94 -5.64
N PRO A 88 4.71 11.54 -6.32
CA PRO A 88 5.79 10.79 -6.98
C PRO A 88 6.68 10.02 -6.00
N GLU A 89 6.72 10.45 -4.74
CA GLU A 89 7.50 9.81 -3.67
C GLU A 89 6.65 8.86 -2.81
N GLY A 90 5.47 8.48 -3.28
CA GLY A 90 4.51 7.69 -2.51
C GLY A 90 3.68 8.56 -1.56
N PHE A 91 2.89 7.92 -0.71
CA PHE A 91 1.99 8.59 0.21
C PHE A 91 2.30 8.27 1.67
N ILE A 92 2.27 9.32 2.50
CA ILE A 92 2.33 9.24 3.96
C ILE A 92 1.20 10.08 4.55
N GLY A 93 0.41 9.50 5.43
CA GLY A 93 -0.64 10.23 6.13
C GLY A 93 -1.54 9.32 6.96
N GLN A 94 -2.43 9.91 7.76
CA GLN A 94 -3.35 9.14 8.61
C GLN A 94 -4.54 8.56 7.81
N SER A 95 -4.89 9.19 6.68
CA SER A 95 -6.01 8.81 5.81
C SER A 95 -5.67 9.10 4.35
N PHE A 96 -6.09 8.24 3.42
CA PHE A 96 -5.90 8.49 1.99
C PHE A 96 -6.66 9.75 1.52
N PRO A 97 -6.07 10.55 0.63
CA PRO A 97 -6.79 11.60 -0.10
C PRO A 97 -7.92 11.04 -0.96
N ASP A 98 -7.71 9.87 -1.57
CA ASP A 98 -8.76 9.16 -2.31
C ASP A 98 -9.78 8.55 -1.34
N GLN A 99 -11.00 9.08 -1.39
CA GLN A 99 -12.07 8.66 -0.48
C GLN A 99 -12.54 7.22 -0.69
N LYS A 100 -12.39 6.64 -1.90
CA LYS A 100 -12.78 5.24 -2.14
C LYS A 100 -11.74 4.31 -1.52
N LEU A 101 -10.46 4.60 -1.70
CA LEU A 101 -9.39 3.84 -1.03
C LEU A 101 -9.56 3.90 0.49
N GLU A 102 -9.83 5.07 1.06
CA GLU A 102 -10.01 5.22 2.52
C GLU A 102 -11.22 4.43 3.04
N LYS A 103 -12.39 4.60 2.41
CA LYS A 103 -13.63 3.92 2.84
C LYS A 103 -13.56 2.40 2.72
N ASN A 104 -12.74 1.90 1.79
CA ASN A 104 -12.57 0.47 1.55
C ASN A 104 -11.33 -0.13 2.23
N ARG A 105 -10.70 0.58 3.17
CA ARG A 105 -9.62 0.02 3.99
C ARG A 105 -10.13 -1.20 4.76
N THR A 106 -9.33 -2.26 4.76
CA THR A 106 -9.71 -3.52 5.38
C THR A 106 -8.48 -4.33 5.79
N GLU A 107 -8.65 -5.14 6.82
CA GLU A 107 -7.62 -6.04 7.32
C GLU A 107 -7.46 -7.27 6.42
N GLU A 108 -6.30 -7.90 6.48
CA GLU A 108 -5.93 -9.04 5.61
C GLU A 108 -6.99 -10.14 5.59
N LYS A 109 -7.47 -10.55 6.76
CA LYS A 109 -8.43 -11.65 6.90
C LYS A 109 -9.75 -11.35 6.19
N ASP A 110 -10.27 -10.14 6.38
CA ASP A 110 -11.54 -9.71 5.80
C ASP A 110 -11.38 -9.46 4.30
N PHE A 111 -10.25 -8.88 3.89
CA PHE A 111 -9.91 -8.71 2.48
C PHE A 111 -9.83 -10.05 1.75
N MET A 112 -9.14 -11.05 2.30
CA MET A 112 -9.06 -12.39 1.69
C MET A 112 -10.42 -13.07 1.59
N LYS A 113 -11.28 -12.91 2.61
CA LYS A 113 -12.66 -13.41 2.57
C LYS A 113 -13.46 -12.73 1.44
N LEU A 114 -13.33 -11.42 1.29
CA LEU A 114 -13.96 -10.65 0.21
C LEU A 114 -13.45 -11.07 -1.17
N GLN A 115 -12.13 -11.26 -1.34
CA GLN A 115 -11.58 -11.72 -2.63
C GLN A 115 -12.09 -13.13 -2.97
N LYS A 116 -12.20 -14.03 -1.99
CA LYS A 116 -12.77 -15.37 -2.19
C LYS A 116 -14.23 -15.28 -2.65
N GLN A 117 -15.05 -14.47 -2.00
CA GLN A 117 -16.44 -14.26 -2.40
C GLN A 117 -16.54 -13.72 -3.84
N ARG A 118 -15.75 -12.71 -4.18
CA ARG A 118 -15.71 -12.13 -5.54
C ARG A 118 -15.30 -13.16 -6.60
N TYR A 119 -14.41 -14.09 -6.24
CA TYR A 119 -14.02 -15.18 -7.11
C TYR A 119 -15.19 -16.14 -7.36
N GLU A 120 -15.91 -16.52 -6.31
CA GLU A 120 -17.10 -17.37 -6.40
C GLU A 120 -18.24 -16.70 -7.19
N GLU A 121 -18.30 -15.37 -7.18
CA GLU A 121 -19.27 -14.55 -7.93
C GLU A 121 -18.86 -14.26 -9.39
N GLY A 122 -17.71 -14.77 -9.85
CA GLY A 122 -17.24 -14.56 -11.23
C GLY A 122 -16.78 -13.13 -11.53
N VAL A 123 -16.52 -12.30 -10.50
CA VAL A 123 -16.07 -10.90 -10.67
C VAL A 123 -14.81 -10.80 -11.53
N TYR A 124 -13.97 -11.84 -11.49
CA TYR A 124 -12.72 -11.88 -12.23
C TYR A 124 -12.83 -12.45 -13.64
N ASP A 125 -13.97 -13.01 -14.04
CA ASP A 125 -14.14 -13.70 -15.32
C ASP A 125 -13.88 -12.75 -16.50
N LYS A 126 -14.26 -11.48 -16.35
CA LYS A 126 -13.99 -10.40 -17.32
C LYS A 126 -12.49 -10.13 -17.55
N PHE A 127 -11.62 -10.48 -16.60
CA PHE A 127 -10.17 -10.35 -16.76
C PHE A 127 -9.54 -11.58 -17.45
N PHE A 128 -10.26 -12.69 -17.52
CA PHE A 128 -9.80 -13.94 -18.14
C PHE A 128 -10.46 -14.23 -19.50
N SER A 129 -11.62 -13.62 -19.78
CA SER A 129 -12.40 -13.82 -21.02
C SER A 129 -11.79 -13.16 -22.27
N GLY A 130 -10.68 -12.44 -22.13
CA GLY A 130 -9.94 -11.83 -23.24
C GLY A 130 -8.61 -12.51 -23.59
N LYS A 131 -8.41 -13.77 -23.19
CA LYS A 131 -7.26 -14.60 -23.61
C LYS A 131 -7.61 -15.51 -24.77
#